data_AF-A0A6L8MPQ2-F1
#
_entry.id   AF-A0A6L8MPQ2-F1
#
_cell.length_a   1.000
_cell.length_b   1.000
_cell.length_c   1.000
_cell.angle_alpha   90.00
_cell.angle_beta   90.00
_cell.angle_gamma   90.00
#
_symmetry.space_group_name_H-M   'P 1'
#
loop_
_entity.id
_entity.type
_entity.pdbx_description
1 polymer ?
#
loop_
_entity_poly.entity_id
_entity_poly.type
_entity_poly.pdbx_seq_one_letter_code
_entity_poly.pdbx_strand_id
1 'polypeptide(L)'
;MAAADDARTDLSNPCEGIRGLKLNKSSVYITDDIYNLVYQHGKDTLRDAMDLAYLTGQRPADTLKMTARDIVDGHLLITQNKVNKPLRVAIIGKLAELLERIAAKKKARRIVTASLLVNEHGKSMTGPALRYQFDRARAQAWAAHPDRKAELKKFSFKDLRAKAADDTSEVRGDQAASDLLGHETLQTTRRHYLRRGKAVPPTK
;
A
#
# COMPACT_ATOMS: atom_id res chain seq x y z
N MET A 1 5.93 -24.41 26.65
CA MET A 1 6.62 -25.45 25.86
C MET A 1 7.89 -24.82 25.34
N ALA A 2 9.00 -25.13 25.99
CA ALA A 2 10.31 -24.53 25.76
C ALA A 2 10.84 -24.94 24.38
N ALA A 3 11.47 -24.00 23.67
CA ALA A 3 12.30 -24.35 22.53
C ALA A 3 13.54 -25.03 23.10
N ALA A 4 13.70 -26.32 22.79
CA ALA A 4 14.84 -27.12 23.18
C ALA A 4 16.12 -26.54 22.57
N ASP A 5 17.11 -26.41 23.44
CA ASP A 5 18.49 -26.06 23.15
C ASP A 5 19.10 -27.03 22.14
N ASP A 6 19.46 -26.52 20.96
CA ASP A 6 20.50 -27.15 20.14
C ASP A 6 21.85 -26.59 20.62
N ALA A 7 22.27 -27.03 21.82
CA ALA A 7 23.44 -26.54 22.53
C ALA A 7 24.74 -26.97 21.83
N ARG A 8 25.24 -26.13 20.93
CA ARG A 8 26.61 -26.22 20.39
C ARG A 8 27.66 -25.62 21.34
N THR A 9 27.27 -24.94 22.41
CA THR A 9 28.17 -24.30 23.39
C THR A 9 27.48 -24.10 24.75
N ASP A 10 28.17 -24.37 25.86
CA ASP A 10 27.74 -24.05 27.24
C ASP A 10 27.96 -22.57 27.62
N LEU A 11 28.35 -21.73 26.67
CA LEU A 11 28.57 -20.30 26.87
C LEU A 11 27.26 -19.53 26.74
N SER A 12 27.06 -18.54 27.62
CA SER A 12 25.95 -17.59 27.51
C SER A 12 25.96 -16.91 26.14
N ASN A 13 24.77 -16.58 25.63
CA ASN A 13 24.59 -15.96 24.32
C ASN A 13 25.44 -14.67 24.25
N PRO A 14 26.41 -14.55 23.32
CA PRO A 14 27.29 -13.37 23.24
C PRO A 14 26.54 -12.08 22.88
N CYS A 15 25.27 -12.17 22.46
CA CYS A 15 24.37 -11.03 22.23
C CYS A 15 23.46 -10.71 23.43
N GLU A 16 23.56 -11.47 24.52
CA GLU A 16 22.86 -11.19 25.77
C GLU A 16 23.31 -9.82 26.32
N GLY A 17 22.35 -8.95 26.65
CA GLY A 17 22.62 -7.58 27.10
C GLY A 17 22.79 -6.53 25.99
N ILE A 18 22.93 -6.93 24.71
CA ILE A 18 22.99 -5.98 23.59
C ILE A 18 21.58 -5.45 23.29
N ARG A 19 21.34 -4.16 23.54
CA ARG A 19 20.08 -3.49 23.15
C ARG A 19 20.05 -3.21 21.66
N GLY A 20 19.04 -3.75 20.97
CA GLY A 20 18.81 -3.46 19.55
C GLY A 20 18.54 -1.97 19.28
N LEU A 21 19.05 -1.47 18.15
CA LEU A 21 18.80 -0.10 17.69
C LEU A 21 17.29 0.09 17.42
N LYS A 22 16.68 1.04 18.13
CA LYS A 22 15.29 1.42 17.87
C LYS A 22 15.24 2.34 16.65
N LEU A 23 14.79 1.80 15.51
CA LEU A 23 14.49 2.60 14.34
C LEU A 23 13.12 3.26 14.49
N ASN A 24 13.06 4.56 14.20
CA ASN A 24 11.80 5.29 14.16
C ASN A 24 10.90 4.75 13.04
N LYS A 25 9.64 4.47 13.37
CA LYS A 25 8.65 4.02 12.39
C LYS A 25 8.18 5.24 11.59
N SER A 26 8.02 5.08 10.28
CA SER A 26 7.47 6.14 9.43
C SER A 26 6.04 6.48 9.88
N SER A 27 5.83 7.72 10.33
CA SER A 27 4.55 8.29 10.77
C SER A 27 4.00 9.33 9.78
N VAL A 28 4.49 9.32 8.54
CA VAL A 28 4.19 10.36 7.54
C VAL A 28 2.73 10.28 7.12
N TYR A 29 1.89 11.21 7.55
CA TYR A 29 0.53 11.30 7.04
C TYR A 29 0.55 11.86 5.61
N ILE A 30 -0.15 11.20 4.69
CA ILE A 30 -0.21 11.60 3.26
C ILE A 30 -1.56 12.26 3.01
N THR A 31 -1.52 13.59 2.87
CA THR A 31 -2.67 14.40 2.48
C THR A 31 -3.07 14.15 1.03
N ASP A 32 -4.30 14.51 0.67
CA ASP A 32 -4.78 14.47 -0.71
C ASP A 32 -3.91 15.33 -1.63
N ASP A 33 -3.46 16.49 -1.17
CA ASP A 33 -2.54 17.35 -1.93
C ASP A 33 -1.25 16.62 -2.29
N ILE A 34 -0.55 16.02 -1.32
CA ILE A 34 0.71 15.31 -1.56
C ILE A 34 0.49 14.09 -2.47
N TYR A 35 -0.62 13.37 -2.27
CA TYR A 35 -1.02 12.28 -3.15
C TYR A 35 -1.19 12.79 -4.59
N ASN A 36 -1.98 13.85 -4.77
CA ASN A 36 -2.34 14.42 -6.07
C ASN A 36 -1.12 14.98 -6.80
N LEU A 37 -0.18 15.63 -6.11
CA LEU A 37 1.06 16.11 -6.72
C LEU A 37 1.85 14.97 -7.37
N VAL A 38 2.06 13.86 -6.67
CA VAL A 38 2.75 12.69 -7.26
C VAL A 38 1.90 12.04 -8.35
N TYR A 39 0.58 11.96 -8.15
CA TYR A 39 -0.35 11.38 -9.13
C TYR A 39 -0.33 12.12 -10.47
N GLN A 40 -0.33 13.45 -10.45
CA GLN A 40 -0.29 14.30 -11.64
C GLN A 40 0.99 14.11 -12.45
N HIS A 41 2.14 13.98 -11.80
CA HIS A 41 3.42 13.69 -12.47
C HIS A 41 3.61 12.21 -12.83
N GLY A 42 2.75 11.33 -12.34
CA GLY A 42 2.76 9.91 -12.66
C GLY A 42 2.28 9.64 -14.08
N LYS A 43 2.96 8.70 -14.75
CA LYS A 43 2.44 8.09 -15.98
C LYS A 43 1.17 7.28 -15.68
N ASP A 44 0.38 7.00 -16.71
CA ASP A 44 -0.84 6.19 -16.59
C ASP A 44 -0.65 4.87 -15.86
N THR A 45 0.46 4.17 -16.11
CA THR A 45 0.79 2.91 -15.46
C THR A 45 1.00 3.09 -13.95
N LEU A 46 1.68 4.17 -13.55
CA LEU A 46 1.86 4.49 -12.14
C LEU A 46 0.54 4.91 -11.49
N ARG A 47 -0.28 5.72 -12.17
CA ARG A 47 -1.59 6.14 -11.68
C ARG A 47 -2.50 4.94 -11.41
N ASP A 48 -2.55 3.98 -12.33
CA ASP A 48 -3.30 2.73 -12.12
C ASP A 48 -2.77 1.95 -10.91
N ALA A 49 -1.45 1.91 -10.71
CA ALA A 49 -0.85 1.24 -9.55
C ALA A 49 -1.14 1.97 -8.22
N MET A 50 -1.08 3.31 -8.22
CA MET A 50 -1.40 4.14 -7.04
C MET A 50 -2.87 3.98 -6.65
N ASP A 51 -3.78 4.07 -7.62
CA ASP A 51 -5.21 3.90 -7.37
C ASP A 51 -5.52 2.49 -6.86
N LEU A 52 -4.94 1.44 -7.47
CA LEU A 52 -5.18 0.08 -7.04
C LEU A 52 -4.66 -0.17 -5.61
N ALA A 53 -3.46 0.33 -5.28
CA ALA A 53 -2.89 0.20 -3.96
C ALA A 53 -3.69 0.97 -2.90
N TYR A 54 -4.14 2.18 -3.22
CA TYR A 54 -4.94 3.01 -2.33
C TYR A 54 -6.33 2.42 -2.10
N LEU A 55 -7.07 2.08 -3.16
CA LEU A 55 -8.44 1.58 -3.06
C LEU A 55 -8.54 0.20 -2.38
N THR A 56 -7.52 -0.64 -2.53
CA THR A 56 -7.49 -1.97 -1.90
C THR A 56 -6.77 -1.98 -0.54
N GLY A 57 -6.04 -0.91 -0.21
CA GLY A 57 -5.19 -0.83 0.97
C GLY A 57 -4.08 -1.89 1.04
N GLN A 58 -3.68 -2.52 -0.06
CA GLN A 58 -2.73 -3.65 -0.02
C GLN A 58 -1.25 -3.23 -0.08
N ARG A 59 -0.35 -4.16 0.29
CA ARG A 59 1.10 -3.92 0.21
C ARG A 59 1.53 -3.89 -1.25
N PRO A 60 2.61 -3.18 -1.62
CA PRO A 60 2.99 -3.03 -3.02
C PRO A 60 3.24 -4.36 -3.74
N ALA A 61 3.82 -5.34 -3.03
CA ALA A 61 4.04 -6.68 -3.58
C ALA A 61 2.73 -7.47 -3.78
N ASP A 62 1.74 -7.27 -2.90
CA ASP A 62 0.42 -7.89 -3.03
C ASP A 62 -0.34 -7.25 -4.20
N THR A 63 -0.30 -5.91 -4.32
CA THR A 63 -0.91 -5.16 -5.43
C THR A 63 -0.37 -5.58 -6.79
N LEU A 64 0.94 -5.77 -6.92
CA LEU A 64 1.57 -6.17 -8.19
C LEU A 64 1.21 -7.60 -8.63
N LYS A 65 0.79 -8.47 -7.69
CA LYS A 65 0.42 -9.85 -7.99
C LYS A 65 -1.02 -10.00 -8.45
N MET A 66 -1.87 -8.98 -8.27
CA MET A 66 -3.28 -9.06 -8.62
C MET A 66 -3.47 -9.26 -10.12
N THR A 67 -4.38 -10.16 -10.48
CA THR A 67 -4.70 -10.54 -11.85
C THR A 67 -6.21 -10.50 -12.10
N ALA A 68 -6.59 -10.53 -13.37
CA ALA A 68 -7.99 -10.63 -13.78
C ALA A 68 -8.65 -11.95 -13.32
N ARG A 69 -7.88 -13.00 -12.99
CA ARG A 69 -8.42 -14.27 -12.47
C ARG A 69 -8.85 -14.16 -11.02
N ASP A 70 -8.33 -13.15 -10.31
CA ASP A 70 -8.70 -12.89 -8.93
C ASP A 70 -10.05 -12.14 -8.83
N ILE A 71 -10.64 -11.77 -9.97
CA ILE A 71 -11.98 -11.15 -10.04
C ILE A 71 -13.02 -12.26 -10.14
N VAL A 72 -13.77 -12.48 -9.07
CA VAL A 72 -14.76 -13.56 -8.94
C VAL A 72 -15.99 -13.02 -8.22
N ASP A 73 -17.19 -13.28 -8.75
CA ASP A 73 -18.48 -12.94 -8.14
C ASP A 73 -18.57 -11.49 -7.62
N GLY A 74 -18.11 -10.52 -8.41
CA GLY A 74 -18.11 -9.09 -8.04
C GLY A 74 -17.11 -8.70 -6.94
N HIS A 75 -16.14 -9.57 -6.64
CA HIS A 75 -15.09 -9.32 -5.66
C HIS A 75 -13.70 -9.47 -6.29
N LEU A 76 -12.75 -8.71 -5.78
CA LEU A 76 -11.33 -8.92 -5.99
C LEU A 76 -10.78 -9.76 -4.83
N LEU A 77 -10.40 -11.00 -5.12
CA LEU A 77 -9.81 -11.94 -4.18
C LEU A 77 -8.34 -11.60 -3.96
N ILE A 78 -7.91 -11.61 -2.70
CA ILE A 78 -6.55 -11.21 -2.33
C ILE A 78 -6.03 -12.17 -1.26
N THR A 79 -4.89 -12.79 -1.51
CA THR A 79 -4.14 -13.55 -0.49
C THR A 79 -2.85 -12.81 -0.18
N GLN A 80 -2.75 -12.25 1.03
CA GLN A 80 -1.59 -11.44 1.41
C GLN A 80 -0.33 -12.29 1.55
N ASN A 81 0.78 -11.92 0.90
CA ASN A 81 2.00 -12.72 0.92
C ASN A 81 2.65 -12.86 2.30
N LYS A 82 2.52 -11.83 3.15
CA LYS A 82 3.22 -11.80 4.45
C LYS A 82 2.58 -12.72 5.50
N VAL A 83 1.25 -12.81 5.48
CA VAL A 83 0.45 -13.42 6.55
C VAL A 83 -0.51 -14.49 6.03
N ASN A 84 -0.58 -14.70 4.71
CA ASN A 84 -1.48 -15.61 4.02
C ASN A 84 -2.97 -15.41 4.36
N LYS A 85 -3.35 -14.20 4.78
CA LYS A 85 -4.75 -13.87 5.07
C LYS A 85 -5.51 -13.70 3.75
N PRO A 86 -6.63 -14.43 3.55
CA PRO A 86 -7.52 -14.20 2.42
C PRO A 86 -8.44 -13.00 2.69
N LEU A 87 -8.66 -12.18 1.67
CA LEU A 87 -9.62 -11.08 1.65
C LEU A 87 -10.42 -11.11 0.35
N ARG A 88 -11.64 -10.58 0.42
CA ARG A 88 -12.48 -10.32 -0.76
C ARG A 88 -12.91 -8.87 -0.72
N VAL A 89 -12.37 -8.05 -1.62
CA VAL A 89 -12.72 -6.63 -1.71
C VAL A 89 -13.84 -6.49 -2.73
N ALA A 90 -15.00 -5.98 -2.31
CA ALA A 90 -16.13 -5.76 -3.21
C ALA A 90 -15.76 -4.77 -4.32
N ILE A 91 -16.06 -5.11 -5.57
CA ILE A 91 -15.79 -4.28 -6.74
C ILE A 91 -16.96 -3.32 -6.93
N ILE A 92 -16.88 -2.17 -6.27
CA ILE A 92 -17.90 -1.12 -6.32
C ILE A 92 -17.25 0.27 -6.46
N GLY A 93 -18.03 1.24 -6.94
CA GLY A 93 -17.61 2.64 -7.07
C GLY A 93 -16.27 2.80 -7.78
N LYS A 94 -15.33 3.52 -7.16
CA LYS A 94 -14.01 3.83 -7.76
C LYS A 94 -13.17 2.60 -8.07
N LEU A 95 -13.34 1.48 -7.36
CA LEU A 95 -12.62 0.26 -7.71
C LEU A 95 -13.15 -0.36 -9.01
N ALA A 96 -14.46 -0.33 -9.24
CA ALA A 96 -15.06 -0.79 -10.49
C ALA A 96 -14.58 0.07 -11.67
N GLU A 97 -14.68 1.40 -11.54
CA GLU A 97 -14.19 2.35 -12.55
C GLU A 97 -12.71 2.14 -12.90
N LEU A 98 -11.87 1.89 -11.89
CA LEU A 98 -10.45 1.59 -12.08
C LEU A 98 -10.22 0.31 -12.88
N LEU A 99 -10.92 -0.77 -12.52
CA LEU A 99 -10.75 -2.07 -13.18
C LEU A 99 -11.23 -2.02 -14.63
N GLU A 100 -12.32 -1.30 -14.91
CA GLU A 100 -12.78 -1.04 -16.28
C GLU A 100 -11.75 -0.23 -17.08
N ARG A 101 -11.21 0.83 -16.49
CA ARG A 101 -10.14 1.65 -17.11
C ARG A 101 -8.91 0.81 -17.43
N ILE A 102 -8.48 -0.06 -16.51
CA ILE A 102 -7.35 -0.97 -16.72
C ILE A 102 -7.66 -1.96 -17.84
N ALA A 103 -8.85 -2.57 -17.85
CA ALA A 103 -9.25 -3.52 -18.88
C ALA A 103 -9.27 -2.88 -20.27
N ALA A 104 -9.85 -1.69 -20.40
CA ALA A 104 -9.89 -0.93 -21.65
C ALA A 104 -8.47 -0.60 -22.16
N LYS A 105 -7.59 -0.09 -21.28
CA LYS A 105 -6.19 0.20 -21.63
C LYS A 105 -5.45 -1.05 -22.10
N LYS A 106 -5.67 -2.19 -21.44
CA LYS A 106 -5.01 -3.46 -21.78
C LYS A 106 -5.44 -3.99 -23.15
N LYS A 107 -6.70 -3.81 -23.53
CA LYS A 107 -7.21 -4.20 -24.86
C LYS A 107 -6.49 -3.50 -26.01
N ALA A 108 -6.00 -2.28 -25.79
CA ALA A 108 -5.23 -1.51 -26.76
C ALA A 108 -3.73 -1.87 -26.80
N ARG A 109 -3.23 -2.79 -25.96
CA ARG A 109 -1.80 -3.15 -25.91
C ARG A 109 -1.50 -4.34 -26.81
N ARG A 110 -0.27 -4.36 -27.34
CA ARG A 110 0.24 -5.47 -28.15
C ARG A 110 0.34 -6.79 -27.37
N ILE A 111 0.64 -6.72 -26.07
CA ILE A 111 0.71 -7.89 -25.19
C ILE A 111 -0.43 -7.80 -24.19
N VAL A 112 -1.24 -8.85 -24.11
CA VAL A 112 -2.31 -8.96 -23.11
C VAL A 112 -1.91 -10.00 -22.08
N THR A 113 -1.79 -9.58 -20.82
CA THR A 113 -1.46 -10.45 -19.68
C THR A 113 -2.61 -10.51 -18.69
N ALA A 114 -2.61 -11.52 -17.81
CA ALA A 114 -3.60 -11.61 -16.74
C ALA A 114 -3.41 -10.53 -15.66
N SER A 115 -2.19 -10.03 -15.46
CA SER A 115 -1.88 -9.02 -14.43
C SER A 115 -2.73 -7.76 -14.61
N LEU A 116 -3.25 -7.20 -13.52
CA LEU A 116 -3.99 -5.94 -13.56
C LEU A 116 -3.04 -4.77 -13.85
N LEU A 117 -1.86 -4.77 -13.24
CA LEU A 117 -0.87 -3.72 -13.42
C LEU A 117 0.11 -4.09 -14.53
N VAL A 118 0.01 -3.38 -15.66
CA VAL A 118 0.87 -3.59 -16.82
C VAL A 118 1.71 -2.35 -17.13
N ASN A 119 2.80 -2.56 -17.85
CA ASN A 119 3.60 -1.48 -18.42
C ASN A 119 3.04 -1.01 -19.78
N GLU A 120 3.70 -0.03 -20.39
CA GLU A 120 3.30 0.56 -21.68
C GLU A 120 3.26 -0.46 -22.84
N HIS A 121 3.97 -1.58 -22.72
CA HIS A 121 3.96 -2.67 -23.70
C HIS A 121 2.93 -3.77 -23.39
N GLY A 122 2.24 -3.68 -22.25
CA GLY A 122 1.26 -4.66 -21.79
C GLY A 122 1.83 -5.83 -20.97
N LYS A 123 3.15 -5.84 -20.71
CA LYS A 123 3.78 -6.82 -19.81
C LYS A 123 3.47 -6.47 -18.35
N SER A 124 3.44 -7.48 -17.48
CA SER A 124 3.24 -7.27 -16.03
C SER A 124 4.24 -6.27 -15.47
N MET A 125 3.77 -5.37 -14.63
CA MET A 125 4.60 -4.40 -13.94
C MET A 125 5.45 -5.10 -12.89
N THR A 126 6.73 -4.71 -12.78
CA THR A 126 7.66 -5.27 -11.79
C THR A 126 7.84 -4.32 -10.61
N GLY A 127 8.27 -4.86 -9.47
CA GLY A 127 8.60 -4.07 -8.28
C GLY A 127 9.64 -2.96 -8.56
N PRO A 128 10.76 -3.25 -9.25
CA PRO A 128 11.72 -2.22 -9.65
C PRO A 128 11.12 -1.15 -10.57
N ALA A 129 10.28 -1.53 -11.55
CA ALA A 129 9.64 -0.57 -12.44
C ALA A 129 8.66 0.35 -11.69
N LEU A 130 7.85 -0.20 -10.80
CA LEU A 130 6.95 0.57 -9.94
C LEU A 130 7.71 1.59 -9.10
N ARG A 131 8.78 1.14 -8.43
CA ARG A 131 9.64 2.00 -7.61
C ARG A 131 10.24 3.13 -8.44
N TYR A 132 10.84 2.80 -9.57
CA TYR A 132 11.44 3.77 -10.47
C TYR A 132 10.42 4.81 -10.96
N GLN A 133 9.23 4.37 -11.40
CA GLN A 133 8.18 5.29 -11.85
C GLN A 133 7.72 6.22 -10.72
N PHE A 134 7.52 5.68 -9.51
CA PHE A 134 7.12 6.46 -8.35
C PHE A 134 8.19 7.48 -7.94
N ASP A 135 9.45 7.05 -7.82
CA ASP A 135 10.55 7.94 -7.45
C ASP A 135 10.76 9.05 -8.49
N ARG A 136 10.61 8.74 -9.78
CA ARG A 136 10.65 9.74 -10.85
C ARG A 136 9.50 10.74 -10.74
N ALA A 137 8.26 10.27 -10.59
CA ALA A 137 7.10 11.16 -10.47
C ALA A 137 7.21 12.07 -9.24
N ARG A 138 7.68 11.52 -8.12
CA ARG A 138 7.92 12.25 -6.88
C ARG A 138 9.03 13.29 -6.99
N ALA A 139 10.11 12.96 -7.71
CA ALA A 139 11.19 13.90 -7.97
C ALA A 139 10.77 15.04 -8.93
N GLN A 140 9.86 14.76 -9.86
CA GLN A 140 9.26 15.81 -10.70
C GLN A 140 8.32 16.70 -9.88
N ALA A 141 7.47 16.09 -9.05
CA ALA A 141 6.56 16.81 -8.17
C ALA A 141 7.28 17.80 -7.25
N TRP A 142 8.37 17.39 -6.60
CA TRP A 142 9.08 18.32 -5.70
C TRP A 142 9.86 19.42 -6.42
N ALA A 143 10.07 19.27 -7.73
CA ALA A 143 10.83 20.22 -8.53
C ALA A 143 9.88 21.32 -9.01
N ALA A 144 8.64 20.93 -9.33
CA ALA A 144 7.53 21.82 -9.59
C ALA A 144 6.99 22.50 -8.32
N HIS A 145 7.08 21.84 -7.16
CA HIS A 145 6.55 22.33 -5.88
C HIS A 145 7.62 22.32 -4.75
N PRO A 146 8.57 23.28 -4.77
CA PRO A 146 9.66 23.34 -3.79
C PRO A 146 9.18 23.52 -2.34
N ASP A 147 8.04 24.16 -2.14
CA ASP A 147 7.37 24.37 -0.85
C ASP A 147 6.91 23.04 -0.21
N ARG A 148 6.50 22.06 -1.01
CA ARG A 148 6.08 20.73 -0.55
C ARG A 148 7.20 19.68 -0.57
N LYS A 149 8.43 20.09 -0.90
CA LYS A 149 9.58 19.18 -1.10
C LYS A 149 9.86 18.28 0.10
N ALA A 150 9.71 18.78 1.32
CA ALA A 150 9.99 18.00 2.53
C ALA A 150 9.01 16.83 2.72
N GLU A 151 7.72 17.06 2.43
CA GLU A 151 6.68 16.04 2.49
C GLU A 151 6.83 15.03 1.34
N LEU A 152 7.06 15.52 0.12
CA LEU A 152 7.31 14.69 -1.06
C LEU A 152 8.55 13.80 -0.88
N LYS A 153 9.62 14.29 -0.24
CA LYS A 153 10.81 13.48 0.10
C LYS A 153 10.51 12.30 1.01
N LYS A 154 9.53 12.43 1.89
CA LYS A 154 9.16 11.40 2.86
C LYS A 154 8.11 10.43 2.33
N PHE A 155 7.32 10.85 1.34
CA PHE A 155 6.29 10.00 0.75
C PHE A 155 6.89 8.78 0.05
N SER A 156 6.52 7.58 0.52
CA SER A 156 6.81 6.30 -0.12
C SER A 156 5.52 5.67 -0.65
N PHE A 157 5.61 4.88 -1.73
CA PHE A 157 4.47 4.15 -2.26
C PHE A 157 3.77 3.26 -1.21
N LYS A 158 4.53 2.76 -0.22
CA LYS A 158 4.01 1.95 0.89
C LYS A 158 3.03 2.72 1.79
N ASP A 159 3.15 4.05 1.82
CA ASP A 159 2.33 4.92 2.66
C ASP A 159 0.89 5.04 2.12
N LEU A 160 0.63 4.65 0.87
CA LEU A 160 -0.73 4.55 0.33
C LEU A 160 -1.61 3.61 1.15
N ARG A 161 -1.02 2.58 1.75
CA ARG A 161 -1.71 1.67 2.65
C ARG A 161 -2.15 2.33 3.95
N ALA A 162 -1.33 3.23 4.50
CA ALA A 162 -1.71 3.99 5.68
C ALA A 162 -2.76 5.05 5.32
N LYS A 163 -2.59 5.73 4.19
CA LYS A 163 -3.60 6.66 3.65
C LYS A 163 -4.97 5.99 3.49
N ALA A 164 -5.02 4.81 2.85
CA ALA A 164 -6.24 4.02 2.69
C ALA A 164 -6.89 3.69 4.04
N ALA A 165 -6.08 3.39 5.06
CA ALA A 165 -6.56 3.09 6.41
C ALA A 165 -7.13 4.33 7.09
N ASP A 166 -6.41 5.46 7.07
CA ASP A 166 -6.88 6.74 7.63
C ASP A 166 -8.22 7.15 7.01
N ASP A 167 -8.30 7.16 5.67
CA ASP A 167 -9.48 7.62 4.94
C ASP A 167 -10.67 6.65 5.11
N THR A 168 -10.42 5.34 5.21
CA THR A 168 -11.46 4.36 5.56
C THR A 168 -11.92 4.52 7.01
N SER A 169 -10.99 4.77 7.93
CA SER A 169 -11.27 4.92 9.36
C SER A 169 -12.12 6.14 9.65
N GLU A 170 -11.88 7.24 8.93
CA GLU A 170 -12.63 8.48 9.05
C GLU A 170 -14.10 8.30 8.65
N VAL A 171 -14.37 7.50 7.61
CA VAL A 171 -15.73 7.32 7.07
C VAL A 171 -16.46 6.12 7.68
N ARG A 172 -15.75 5.02 7.94
CA ARG A 172 -16.32 3.70 8.30
C ARG A 172 -15.79 3.14 9.62
N GLY A 173 -14.93 3.86 10.32
CA GLY A 173 -14.35 3.48 11.60
C GLY A 173 -13.13 2.56 11.50
N ASP A 174 -12.37 2.50 12.60
CA ASP A 174 -11.09 1.78 12.67
C ASP A 174 -11.21 0.29 12.31
N GLN A 175 -12.36 -0.34 12.62
CA GLN A 175 -12.58 -1.76 12.32
C GLN A 175 -12.62 -2.01 10.82
N ALA A 176 -13.36 -1.19 10.07
CA ALA A 176 -13.42 -1.29 8.61
C ALA A 176 -12.04 -1.06 7.97
N ALA A 177 -11.25 -0.12 8.51
CA ALA A 177 -9.87 0.08 8.08
C ALA A 177 -9.01 -1.17 8.37
N SER A 178 -9.16 -1.78 9.56
CA SER A 178 -8.45 -3.00 9.94
C SER A 178 -8.81 -4.20 9.05
N ASP A 179 -10.08 -4.33 8.69
CA ASP A 179 -10.59 -5.38 7.82
C ASP A 179 -10.07 -5.22 6.39
N LEU A 180 -10.10 -4.00 5.84
CA LEU A 180 -9.52 -3.68 4.53
C LEU A 180 -8.02 -4.01 4.48
N LEU A 181 -7.30 -3.68 5.54
CA LEU A 181 -5.88 -4.00 5.65
C LEU A 181 -5.63 -5.49 5.92
N GLY A 182 -6.63 -6.27 6.31
CA GLY A 182 -6.44 -7.67 6.67
C GLY A 182 -5.53 -7.84 7.88
N HIS A 183 -5.63 -6.97 8.88
CA HIS A 183 -4.96 -7.20 10.15
C HIS A 183 -5.79 -8.13 11.03
N GLU A 184 -5.11 -8.92 11.85
CA GLU A 184 -5.75 -9.79 12.84
C GLU A 184 -6.26 -8.99 14.02
N THR A 185 -5.48 -8.00 14.47
CA THR A 185 -5.82 -7.15 15.61
C THR A 185 -5.97 -5.69 15.20
N LEU A 186 -7.01 -5.04 15.71
CA LEU A 186 -7.27 -3.60 15.53
C LEU A 186 -6.09 -2.73 16.00
N GLN A 187 -5.39 -3.18 17.04
CA GLN A 187 -4.23 -2.48 17.60
C GLN A 187 -3.10 -2.33 16.58
N THR A 188 -2.91 -3.29 15.67
CA THR A 188 -1.93 -3.19 14.59
C THR A 188 -2.27 -2.01 13.67
N THR A 189 -3.54 -1.88 13.29
CA THR A 189 -4.04 -0.78 12.45
C THR A 189 -3.85 0.56 13.14
N ARG A 190 -4.32 0.69 14.39
CA ARG A 190 -4.19 1.92 15.21
C ARG A 190 -2.74 2.37 15.40
N ARG A 191 -1.82 1.43 15.66
CA ARG A 191 -0.43 1.76 15.99
C ARG A 191 0.44 2.08 14.76
N HIS A 192 0.09 1.54 13.59
CA HIS A 192 1.01 1.56 12.44
C HIS A 192 0.43 2.20 11.18
N TYR A 193 -0.89 2.34 11.08
CA TYR A 193 -1.56 2.73 9.85
C TYR A 193 -2.52 3.91 10.02
N LEU A 194 -3.10 4.12 11.20
CA LEU A 194 -3.83 5.34 11.50
C LEU A 194 -2.86 6.45 11.93
N ARG A 195 -2.67 7.46 11.09
CA ARG A 195 -1.71 8.55 11.27
C ARG A 195 -2.38 9.89 11.50
N ARG A 196 -3.64 10.07 11.08
CA ARG A 196 -4.41 11.32 11.25
C ARG A 196 -4.80 11.57 12.72
N GLY A 197 -4.83 10.52 13.53
CA GLY A 197 -5.34 10.58 14.91
C GLY A 197 -6.87 10.61 14.95
N LYS A 198 -7.43 10.52 16.16
CA LYS A 198 -8.89 10.54 16.35
C LYS A 198 -9.38 11.98 16.38
N ALA A 199 -10.29 12.33 15.47
CA ALA A 199 -11.05 13.57 15.59
C ALA A 199 -11.97 13.45 16.81
N VAL A 200 -11.82 14.37 17.76
CA VAL A 200 -12.64 14.43 18.98
C VAL A 200 -13.27 15.80 19.07
N PRO A 201 -14.58 15.91 19.32
CA PRO A 201 -15.19 17.21 19.57
C PRO A 201 -14.61 17.79 20.87
N PRO A 202 -14.54 19.13 20.99
CA PRO A 202 -14.24 19.74 22.26
C PRO A 202 -15.32 19.36 23.28
N THR A 203 -14.97 19.42 24.57
CA THR A 203 -15.90 19.06 25.65
C THR A 203 -17.10 20.01 25.76
N LYS A 204 -17.06 21.19 25.12
CA LYS A 204 -18.13 22.17 24.97
C LYS A 204 -17.96 22.93 23.65
#